data_AF-A0A952PJW3-F1
#
_entry.id   AF-A0A952PJW3-F1
#
_cell.length_a   1.000
_cell.length_b   1.000
_cell.length_c   1.000
_cell.angle_alpha   90.00
_cell.angle_beta   90.00
_cell.angle_gamma   90.00
#
_symmetry.space_group_name_H-M   'P 1'
#
loop_
_entity.id
_entity.type
_entity.pdbx_description
1 polymer ?
#
loop_
_entity_poly.entity_id
_entity_poly.type
_entity_poly.pdbx_seq_one_letter_code
_entity_poly.pdbx_strand_id
1 'polypeptide(L)'
;MKNDFSMVVKPVGVALALSICCCGVSLAQGMSEYAGVTSIPKPMPKTSGIAGGLNSIYGAPAKQMNNAARSVSTSGKTSSSATSVRTAQGAPAKKGKPAIIMSGDLPGSAIQAQREAALGVSKVANESYKAGLDAKSKGKLDEAEKDFRKSVNARMQYWSERDHKIPDIFVELGEINATRGNDQKAVEDLQQALAFYSKFHGPGSDHRLKPLLLLSESQFKLGEKAKSYESYKQAYQLATRAKLDAYNPVVLRLNTVKKAIEVNKFRDACEMCEIAMSNSEKPKMSQDQLLALMSDYATALRGLNRTRDAEEILAEAEKIKGSGPASTPQPPAGSETTAK
;
A
#
# COMPACT_ATOMS: atom_id res chain seq x y z
N MET A 1 -67.81 38.50 48.34
CA MET A 1 -67.51 38.27 46.90
C MET A 1 -66.20 37.49 46.88
N LYS A 2 -66.19 36.16 47.01
CA LYS A 2 -66.37 35.12 45.97
C LYS A 2 -65.55 35.35 44.67
N ASN A 3 -64.67 34.37 44.43
CA ASN A 3 -64.04 33.92 43.18
C ASN A 3 -62.70 34.61 42.84
N ASP A 4 -61.55 33.95 43.02
CA ASP A 4 -60.97 32.78 42.32
C ASP A 4 -60.05 33.25 41.18
N PHE A 5 -58.75 32.94 41.26
CA PHE A 5 -58.02 32.34 40.14
C PHE A 5 -56.71 31.71 40.63
N SER A 6 -56.69 30.39 40.59
CA SER A 6 -55.55 29.49 40.76
C SER A 6 -54.82 29.34 39.43
N MET A 7 -53.49 29.44 39.43
CA MET A 7 -52.61 28.78 38.44
C MET A 7 -51.24 28.54 39.08
N VAL A 8 -51.00 27.32 39.58
CA VAL A 8 -50.19 26.26 38.94
C VAL A 8 -48.71 26.64 38.78
N VAL A 9 -47.91 26.29 39.80
CA VAL A 9 -46.45 26.14 39.70
C VAL A 9 -46.10 24.74 40.17
N LYS A 10 -45.65 23.88 39.26
CA LYS A 10 -45.01 22.59 39.56
C LYS A 10 -43.51 22.73 39.25
N PRO A 11 -42.60 22.34 40.16
CA PRO A 11 -41.20 22.17 39.82
C PRO A 11 -40.95 20.71 39.38
N VAL A 12 -40.51 20.52 38.13
CA VAL A 12 -39.94 19.25 37.66
C VAL A 12 -38.43 19.37 37.82
N GLY A 13 -37.91 18.80 38.90
CA GLY A 13 -36.49 18.56 39.08
C GLY A 13 -36.27 17.08 39.32
N VAL A 14 -35.85 16.33 38.30
CA VAL A 14 -35.36 14.95 38.43
C VAL A 14 -34.36 14.65 37.30
N ALA A 15 -33.23 14.05 37.71
CA ALA A 15 -32.30 13.20 36.96
C ALA A 15 -31.26 13.86 36.03
N LEU A 16 -30.09 14.19 36.61
CA LEU A 16 -28.81 14.07 35.92
C LEU A 16 -27.81 13.37 36.86
N ALA A 17 -27.91 12.05 36.94
CA ALA A 17 -26.92 11.18 37.58
C ALA A 17 -26.89 9.85 36.82
N LEU A 18 -25.67 9.32 36.64
CA LEU A 18 -25.30 8.03 36.04
C LEU A 18 -25.27 7.95 34.50
N SER A 19 -24.08 8.21 33.94
CA SER A 19 -23.47 7.31 32.93
C SER A 19 -22.05 7.78 32.59
N ILE A 20 -21.08 7.55 33.49
CA ILE A 20 -19.66 7.50 33.11
C ILE A 20 -19.02 6.32 33.84
N CYS A 21 -19.15 5.13 33.24
CA CYS A 21 -18.20 4.04 33.42
C CYS A 21 -18.48 2.97 32.35
N CYS A 22 -17.67 2.96 31.28
CA CYS A 22 -17.15 1.75 30.62
C CYS A 22 -16.46 2.09 29.29
N CYS A 23 -15.34 1.41 29.05
CA CYS A 23 -14.45 1.42 27.87
C CYS A 23 -13.45 2.60 27.84
N GLY A 24 -12.14 2.43 27.86
CA GLY A 24 -11.27 1.26 27.84
C GLY A 24 -9.83 1.77 27.76
N VAL A 25 -9.04 1.52 28.81
CA VAL A 25 -7.61 1.85 28.88
C VAL A 25 -6.86 0.75 28.14
N SER A 26 -6.41 1.00 26.90
CA SER A 26 -5.40 0.19 26.20
C SER A 26 -5.04 0.87 24.86
N LEU A 27 -4.09 1.82 24.87
CA LEU A 27 -3.13 2.14 23.79
C LEU A 27 -2.45 3.48 24.10
N ALA A 28 -1.51 3.45 25.03
CA ALA A 28 -0.58 4.56 25.26
C ALA A 28 0.80 3.98 25.55
N GLN A 29 1.52 3.58 24.51
CA GLN A 29 2.99 3.46 24.53
C GLN A 29 3.49 3.35 23.09
N GLY A 30 4.23 4.37 22.63
CA GLY A 30 4.89 4.36 21.33
C GLY A 30 4.97 5.71 20.60
N MET A 31 5.17 6.83 21.31
CA MET A 31 5.61 8.08 20.69
C MET A 31 6.69 8.75 21.54
N SER A 32 7.94 8.36 21.32
CA SER A 32 9.12 9.18 21.60
C SER A 32 10.23 8.71 20.67
N GLU A 33 11.09 9.64 20.26
CA GLU A 33 12.27 9.46 19.38
C GLU A 33 12.02 9.75 17.89
N TYR A 34 11.81 11.03 17.57
CA TYR A 34 12.34 11.60 16.34
C TYR A 34 12.92 12.99 16.64
N ALA A 35 14.11 13.00 17.25
CA ALA A 35 14.93 14.18 17.42
C ALA A 35 16.39 13.80 17.21
N GLY A 36 17.02 14.39 16.19
CA GLY A 36 18.46 14.39 15.97
C GLY A 36 18.97 13.22 15.12
N VAL A 37 19.49 13.50 13.93
CA VAL A 37 20.94 13.54 13.66
C VAL A 37 21.13 14.09 12.24
N THR A 38 21.44 15.38 12.17
CA THR A 38 22.20 15.97 11.06
C THR A 38 23.68 15.91 11.44
N SER A 39 24.44 14.95 10.91
CA SER A 39 25.89 15.08 10.83
C SER A 39 26.50 14.07 9.84
N ILE A 40 27.23 14.66 8.90
CA ILE A 40 28.06 14.12 7.82
C ILE A 40 28.97 12.96 8.27
N PRO A 41 29.10 11.85 7.52
CA PRO A 41 30.16 10.87 7.77
C PRO A 41 31.46 11.23 7.02
N LYS A 42 32.57 11.30 7.76
CA LYS A 42 33.95 11.20 7.23
C LYS A 42 34.30 9.72 6.97
N PRO A 43 35.18 9.40 6.00
CA PRO A 43 35.57 8.02 5.71
C PRO A 43 36.73 7.57 6.62
N MET A 44 36.68 6.32 7.08
CA MET A 44 37.78 5.66 7.81
C MET A 44 37.91 4.18 7.41
N PRO A 45 39.05 3.54 7.71
CA PRO A 45 39.85 2.83 6.71
C PRO A 45 39.67 1.29 6.69
N LYS A 46 40.16 0.70 5.60
CA LYS A 46 40.27 -0.75 5.37
C LYS A 46 41.11 -1.42 6.45
N THR A 47 40.56 -2.43 7.11
CA THR A 47 41.33 -3.43 7.86
C THR A 47 41.13 -4.79 7.22
N SER A 48 42.28 -5.41 6.94
CA SER A 48 42.44 -6.71 6.31
C SER A 48 42.37 -7.80 7.37
N GLY A 49 41.82 -8.96 7.00
CA GLY A 49 42.12 -10.22 7.68
C GLY A 49 40.97 -10.76 8.52
N ILE A 50 40.26 -11.73 7.97
CA ILE A 50 40.04 -13.09 8.49
C ILE A 50 39.16 -13.77 7.44
N ALA A 51 39.82 -14.43 6.50
CA ALA A 51 39.20 -15.32 5.53
C ALA A 51 39.45 -16.76 6.02
N GLY A 52 38.39 -17.48 6.38
CA GLY A 52 38.50 -18.88 6.75
C GLY A 52 37.25 -19.41 7.43
N GLY A 53 36.36 -20.04 6.66
CA GLY A 53 35.40 -21.00 7.20
C GLY A 53 33.93 -20.62 7.08
N LEU A 54 33.40 -20.50 5.85
CA LEU A 54 31.94 -20.46 5.63
C LEU A 54 31.52 -21.04 4.26
N ASN A 55 32.16 -22.13 3.83
CA ASN A 55 31.86 -22.75 2.52
C ASN A 55 31.32 -24.19 2.58
N SER A 56 30.60 -24.58 3.63
CA SER A 56 29.96 -25.92 3.71
C SER A 56 28.43 -25.90 3.87
N ILE A 57 27.74 -24.79 3.62
CA ILE A 57 26.29 -24.68 3.93
C ILE A 57 25.39 -24.68 2.69
N TYR A 58 25.90 -24.56 1.47
CA TYR A 58 25.07 -24.64 0.26
C TYR A 58 25.68 -25.53 -0.81
N GLY A 59 25.30 -26.82 -0.76
CA GLY A 59 25.46 -27.75 -1.87
C GLY A 59 24.39 -27.51 -2.94
N ALA A 60 24.81 -27.50 -4.20
CA ALA A 60 24.00 -27.67 -5.39
C ALA A 60 24.85 -28.40 -6.46
N PRO A 61 24.27 -29.00 -7.51
CA PRO A 61 23.81 -30.38 -7.50
C PRO A 61 24.55 -31.28 -8.51
N ALA A 62 24.52 -32.59 -8.25
CA ALA A 62 25.09 -33.62 -9.11
C ALA A 62 24.26 -33.83 -10.40
N LYS A 63 24.95 -33.92 -11.54
CA LYS A 63 24.45 -34.53 -12.79
C LYS A 63 25.49 -35.53 -13.33
N GLN A 64 25.01 -36.76 -13.49
CA GLN A 64 25.38 -37.83 -14.44
C GLN A 64 26.81 -38.40 -14.52
N MET A 65 26.87 -39.72 -14.28
CA MET A 65 27.41 -40.82 -15.13
C MET A 65 28.65 -40.51 -16.00
N ASN A 66 29.68 -41.35 -16.15
CA ASN A 66 29.80 -42.80 -16.09
C ASN A 66 31.30 -43.17 -16.09
N ASN A 67 31.61 -44.42 -15.79
CA ASN A 67 32.85 -45.15 -16.15
C ASN A 67 34.21 -44.75 -15.53
N ALA A 68 34.74 -45.60 -14.66
CA ALA A 68 35.98 -46.35 -14.94
C ALA A 68 36.23 -47.41 -13.86
N ALA A 69 36.44 -48.64 -14.32
CA ALA A 69 36.86 -49.80 -13.54
C ALA A 69 38.36 -49.76 -13.20
N ARG A 70 38.78 -50.68 -12.31
CA ARG A 70 40.14 -51.00 -11.82
C ARG A 70 40.63 -50.06 -10.71
N SER A 71 41.25 -50.51 -9.62
CA SER A 71 41.73 -51.83 -9.18
C SER A 71 42.35 -51.65 -7.77
N VAL A 72 42.65 -52.78 -7.10
CA VAL A 72 43.61 -52.92 -5.97
C VAL A 72 43.06 -52.54 -4.58
N SER A 73 42.65 -53.55 -3.80
CA SER A 73 43.34 -54.13 -2.60
C SER A 73 43.25 -53.21 -1.36
N THR A 74 43.01 -53.65 -0.12
CA THR A 74 43.41 -54.88 0.58
C THR A 74 42.69 -54.89 1.94
N SER A 75 42.34 -56.09 2.41
CA SER A 75 42.43 -56.57 3.82
C SER A 75 41.65 -55.88 4.96
N GLY A 76 40.86 -56.70 5.68
CA GLY A 76 40.99 -56.74 7.15
C GLY A 76 39.73 -56.86 8.01
N LYS A 77 39.43 -58.10 8.45
CA LYS A 77 38.94 -58.51 9.80
C LYS A 77 37.56 -58.02 10.28
N THR A 78 36.52 -58.87 10.31
CA THR A 78 36.11 -59.88 11.34
C THR A 78 35.48 -59.35 12.64
N SER A 79 34.46 -60.11 13.08
CA SER A 79 33.67 -60.11 14.34
C SER A 79 32.38 -59.28 14.31
N SER A 80 31.15 -59.82 14.33
CA SER A 80 30.45 -60.87 15.12
C SER A 80 29.98 -60.40 16.51
N SER A 81 28.68 -60.13 16.64
CA SER A 81 27.77 -60.46 17.77
C SER A 81 26.48 -59.61 17.59
N ALA A 82 25.32 -60.19 17.28
CA ALA A 82 24.43 -61.00 18.09
C ALA A 82 23.60 -60.21 19.13
N THR A 83 22.28 -60.17 18.86
CA THR A 83 21.18 -60.27 19.84
C THR A 83 20.80 -59.02 20.63
N SER A 84 19.59 -58.48 20.41
CA SER A 84 18.43 -58.81 21.26
C SER A 84 17.16 -58.08 20.83
N VAL A 85 16.11 -58.87 20.60
CA VAL A 85 14.72 -58.45 20.42
C VAL A 85 14.08 -58.27 21.79
N ARG A 86 13.39 -57.14 22.02
CA ARG A 86 12.31 -57.07 23.01
C ARG A 86 11.11 -56.32 22.45
N THR A 87 10.03 -57.07 22.33
CA THR A 87 8.65 -56.66 22.07
C THR A 87 8.05 -55.98 23.30
N ALA A 88 7.25 -54.94 23.08
CA ALA A 88 6.12 -54.57 23.95
C ALA A 88 5.05 -53.82 23.11
N GLN A 89 3.85 -54.39 23.08
CA GLN A 89 2.62 -53.85 22.50
C GLN A 89 1.88 -52.97 23.54
N GLY A 90 1.06 -51.99 23.08
CA GLY A 90 -0.05 -51.43 23.86
C GLY A 90 -0.35 -49.93 23.65
N ALA A 91 -1.53 -49.62 23.07
CA ALA A 91 -2.06 -48.32 22.59
C ALA A 91 -2.63 -47.39 23.72
N PRO A 92 -3.36 -46.26 23.47
CA PRO A 92 -3.72 -45.56 22.23
C PRO A 92 -3.54 -44.01 22.22
N ALA A 93 -3.80 -43.42 21.05
CA ALA A 93 -3.58 -42.04 20.65
C ALA A 93 -4.49 -40.96 21.29
N LYS A 94 -3.92 -39.79 21.59
CA LYS A 94 -4.63 -38.49 21.65
C LYS A 94 -4.21 -37.64 20.45
N LYS A 95 -5.19 -37.15 19.69
CA LYS A 95 -5.04 -36.24 18.54
C LYS A 95 -4.41 -34.91 18.99
N GLY A 96 -3.10 -34.77 18.81
CA GLY A 96 -2.37 -33.51 18.88
C GLY A 96 -2.24 -32.89 17.49
N LYS A 97 -2.39 -31.57 17.41
CA LYS A 97 -2.05 -30.72 16.25
C LYS A 97 -0.68 -31.14 15.69
N PRO A 98 -0.43 -31.15 14.37
CA PRO A 98 0.90 -31.48 13.86
C PRO A 98 1.84 -30.32 14.25
N ALA A 99 2.59 -30.53 15.32
CA ALA A 99 3.76 -29.72 15.62
C ALA A 99 4.76 -29.95 14.48
N ILE A 100 5.28 -28.86 13.92
CA ILE A 100 6.39 -28.92 12.98
C ILE A 100 7.60 -29.42 13.79
N ILE A 101 7.92 -30.70 13.63
CA ILE A 101 9.10 -31.32 14.23
C ILE A 101 10.31 -30.83 13.43
N MET A 102 11.11 -29.95 14.02
CA MET A 102 12.44 -29.62 13.53
C MET A 102 13.40 -30.73 13.93
N SER A 103 13.47 -31.79 13.12
CA SER A 103 14.49 -32.83 13.22
C SER A 103 14.96 -33.18 11.81
N GLY A 104 16.26 -33.05 11.59
CA GLY A 104 16.94 -33.03 10.30
C GLY A 104 16.93 -34.32 9.47
N ASP A 105 15.94 -35.18 9.59
CA ASP A 105 15.74 -36.35 8.73
C ASP A 105 14.23 -36.62 8.56
N LEU A 106 13.58 -35.85 7.70
CA LEU A 106 12.31 -36.27 7.12
C LEU A 106 12.64 -37.27 5.99
N PRO A 107 12.07 -38.49 5.97
CA PRO A 107 12.32 -39.44 4.90
C PRO A 107 11.98 -38.78 3.57
N GLY A 108 12.82 -38.98 2.55
CA GLY A 108 12.71 -38.29 1.26
C GLY A 108 11.32 -38.37 0.61
N SER A 109 10.56 -39.43 0.90
CA SER A 109 9.17 -39.59 0.47
C SER A 109 8.18 -38.60 1.12
N ALA A 110 8.39 -38.22 2.39
CA ALA A 110 7.56 -37.22 3.07
C ALA A 110 7.84 -35.80 2.57
N ILE A 111 9.11 -35.50 2.26
CA ILE A 111 9.51 -34.24 1.62
C ILE A 111 8.95 -34.17 0.19
N GLN A 112 8.99 -35.27 -0.56
CA GLN A 112 8.42 -35.38 -1.90
C GLN A 112 6.90 -35.15 -1.89
N ALA A 113 6.17 -35.80 -0.98
CA ALA A 113 4.72 -35.65 -0.84
C ALA A 113 4.31 -34.22 -0.44
N GLN A 114 5.05 -33.60 0.49
CA GLN A 114 4.83 -32.19 0.84
C GLN A 114 5.14 -31.26 -0.34
N ARG A 115 6.18 -31.55 -1.13
CA ARG A 115 6.54 -30.77 -2.31
C ARG A 115 5.48 -30.88 -3.42
N GLU A 116 4.94 -32.07 -3.64
CA GLU A 116 3.88 -32.31 -4.63
C GLU A 116 2.57 -31.65 -4.19
N ALA A 117 2.23 -31.70 -2.89
CA ALA A 117 1.10 -30.95 -2.35
C ALA A 117 1.29 -29.43 -2.50
N ALA A 118 2.49 -28.90 -2.23
CA ALA A 118 2.83 -27.49 -2.46
C ALA A 118 2.66 -27.09 -3.93
N LEU A 119 3.12 -27.95 -4.84
CA LEU A 119 3.02 -27.75 -6.29
C LEU A 119 1.57 -27.80 -6.77
N GLY A 120 0.75 -28.70 -6.22
CA GLY A 120 -0.68 -28.76 -6.51
C GLY A 120 -1.41 -27.49 -6.06
N VAL A 121 -1.21 -27.07 -4.81
CA VAL A 121 -1.84 -25.85 -4.28
C VAL A 121 -1.37 -24.60 -5.02
N SER A 122 -0.08 -24.52 -5.38
CA SER A 122 0.47 -23.35 -6.08
C SER A 122 -0.06 -23.23 -7.49
N LYS A 123 -0.21 -24.37 -8.20
CA LYS A 123 -0.88 -24.40 -9.50
C LYS A 123 -2.30 -23.88 -9.39
N VAL A 124 -3.11 -24.44 -8.49
CA VAL A 124 -4.51 -24.01 -8.29
C VAL A 124 -4.59 -22.52 -7.91
N ALA A 125 -3.71 -22.04 -7.02
CA ALA A 125 -3.67 -20.64 -6.62
C ALA A 125 -3.29 -19.70 -7.77
N ASN A 126 -2.29 -20.08 -8.58
CA ASN A 126 -1.84 -19.30 -9.73
C ASN A 126 -2.85 -19.32 -10.88
N GLU A 127 -3.48 -20.46 -11.15
CA GLU A 127 -4.56 -20.59 -12.13
C GLU A 127 -5.77 -19.74 -11.74
N SER A 128 -6.19 -19.80 -10.47
CA SER A 128 -7.29 -18.96 -9.98
C SER A 128 -6.93 -17.47 -10.04
N TYR A 129 -5.68 -17.09 -9.75
CA TYR A 129 -5.23 -15.71 -9.90
C TYR A 129 -5.30 -15.21 -11.34
N LYS A 130 -4.82 -16.03 -12.30
CA LYS A 130 -4.89 -15.70 -13.72
C LYS A 130 -6.34 -15.63 -14.21
N ALA A 131 -7.18 -16.59 -13.82
CA ALA A 131 -8.61 -16.57 -14.13
C ALA A 131 -9.29 -15.30 -13.60
N GLY A 132 -8.94 -14.86 -12.39
CA GLY A 132 -9.43 -13.60 -11.81
C GLY A 132 -9.05 -12.38 -12.64
N LEU A 133 -7.80 -12.29 -13.12
CA LEU A 133 -7.35 -11.22 -14.01
C LEU A 133 -8.08 -11.24 -15.36
N ASP A 134 -8.24 -12.43 -15.95
CA ASP A 134 -8.95 -12.61 -17.21
C ASP A 134 -10.43 -12.20 -17.07
N ALA A 135 -11.09 -12.63 -16.00
CA ALA A 135 -12.47 -12.25 -15.70
C ALA A 135 -12.62 -10.74 -15.48
N LYS A 136 -11.67 -10.11 -14.76
CA LYS A 136 -11.63 -8.66 -14.56
C LYS A 136 -11.48 -7.91 -15.90
N SER A 137 -10.58 -8.36 -16.78
CA SER A 137 -10.40 -7.74 -18.10
C SER A 137 -11.65 -7.83 -19.00
N LYS A 138 -12.48 -8.86 -18.79
CA LYS A 138 -13.78 -9.05 -19.48
C LYS A 138 -14.93 -8.28 -18.82
N GLY A 139 -14.67 -7.51 -17.77
CA GLY A 139 -15.69 -6.77 -17.00
C GLY A 139 -16.55 -7.66 -16.10
N LYS A 140 -16.21 -8.94 -15.95
CA LYS A 140 -16.94 -9.90 -15.11
C LYS A 140 -16.45 -9.84 -13.66
N LEU A 141 -16.83 -8.77 -12.97
CA LEU A 141 -16.33 -8.48 -11.63
C LEU A 141 -16.67 -9.58 -10.60
N ASP A 142 -17.85 -10.21 -10.70
CA ASP A 142 -18.31 -11.26 -9.77
C ASP A 142 -17.50 -12.55 -9.89
N GLU A 143 -17.22 -12.97 -11.12
CA GLU A 143 -16.34 -14.11 -11.41
C GLU A 143 -14.91 -13.78 -10.92
N ALA A 144 -14.42 -12.57 -11.21
CA ALA A 144 -13.09 -12.14 -10.81
C ALA A 144 -12.89 -12.17 -9.28
N GLU A 145 -13.84 -11.62 -8.52
CA GLU A 145 -13.75 -11.63 -7.05
C GLU A 145 -13.71 -13.07 -6.50
N LYS A 146 -14.55 -13.97 -7.03
CA LYS A 146 -14.60 -15.36 -6.61
C LYS A 146 -13.26 -16.06 -6.84
N ASP A 147 -12.67 -15.85 -8.01
CA ASP A 147 -11.39 -16.47 -8.38
C ASP A 147 -10.21 -15.87 -7.57
N PHE A 148 -10.23 -14.57 -7.30
CA PHE A 148 -9.26 -13.93 -6.41
C PHE A 148 -9.37 -14.43 -4.96
N ARG A 149 -10.59 -14.55 -4.41
CA ARG A 149 -10.79 -15.12 -3.07
C ARG A 149 -10.37 -16.58 -3.00
N LYS A 150 -10.62 -17.36 -4.06
CA LYS A 150 -10.13 -18.75 -4.16
C LYS A 150 -8.59 -18.79 -4.15
N SER A 151 -7.94 -17.89 -4.88
CA SER A 151 -6.47 -17.78 -4.90
C SER A 151 -5.93 -17.42 -3.52
N VAL A 152 -6.46 -16.38 -2.87
CA VAL A 152 -5.95 -15.93 -1.56
C VAL A 152 -6.16 -16.99 -0.48
N ASN A 153 -7.29 -17.69 -0.49
CA ASN A 153 -7.56 -18.77 0.46
C ASN A 153 -6.58 -19.94 0.30
N ALA A 154 -6.31 -20.36 -0.95
CA ALA A 154 -5.32 -21.40 -1.23
C ALA A 154 -3.91 -20.97 -0.78
N ARG A 155 -3.56 -19.70 -1.02
CA ARG A 155 -2.25 -19.16 -0.62
C ARG A 155 -2.09 -19.07 0.90
N MET A 156 -3.12 -18.56 1.58
CA MET A 156 -3.15 -18.44 3.03
C MET A 156 -3.13 -19.79 3.75
N GLN A 157 -3.78 -20.82 3.21
CA GLN A 157 -3.76 -22.16 3.80
C GLN A 157 -2.37 -22.80 3.75
N TYR A 158 -1.60 -22.57 2.68
CA TYR A 158 -0.34 -23.27 2.47
C TYR A 158 0.90 -22.45 2.84
N TRP A 159 0.99 -21.20 2.37
CA TRP A 159 2.11 -20.31 2.65
C TRP A 159 1.83 -19.35 3.80
N SER A 160 0.56 -19.24 4.24
CA SER A 160 0.13 -18.21 5.20
C SER A 160 0.57 -16.83 4.70
N GLU A 161 1.07 -15.97 5.58
CA GLU A 161 1.51 -14.61 5.26
C GLU A 161 2.88 -14.54 4.55
N ARG A 162 3.41 -15.64 4.00
CA ARG A 162 4.75 -15.62 3.35
C ARG A 162 4.71 -15.39 1.85
N ASP A 163 3.53 -15.49 1.23
CA ASP A 163 3.41 -15.34 -0.22
C ASP A 163 3.25 -13.86 -0.61
N HIS A 164 4.21 -13.36 -1.38
CA HIS A 164 4.24 -11.96 -1.84
C HIS A 164 3.12 -11.62 -2.82
N LYS A 165 2.38 -12.62 -3.32
CA LYS A 165 1.21 -12.39 -4.20
C LYS A 165 -0.08 -12.10 -3.44
N ILE A 166 -0.14 -12.37 -2.15
CA ILE A 166 -1.30 -12.05 -1.31
C ILE A 166 -1.65 -10.55 -1.35
N PRO A 167 -0.72 -9.59 -1.13
CA PRO A 167 -1.05 -8.18 -1.18
C PRO A 167 -1.55 -7.74 -2.57
N ASP A 168 -0.94 -8.23 -3.66
CA ASP A 168 -1.39 -7.95 -5.02
C ASP A 168 -2.87 -8.34 -5.20
N ILE A 169 -3.27 -9.52 -4.71
CA ILE A 169 -4.66 -9.99 -4.78
C ILE A 169 -5.61 -9.08 -3.99
N PHE A 170 -5.21 -8.62 -2.81
CA PHE A 170 -6.01 -7.69 -2.02
C PHE A 170 -6.18 -6.31 -2.70
N VAL A 171 -5.16 -5.83 -3.42
CA VAL A 171 -5.32 -4.62 -4.24
C VAL A 171 -6.37 -4.82 -5.33
N GLU A 172 -6.33 -5.97 -6.02
CA GLU A 172 -7.30 -6.29 -7.07
C GLU A 172 -8.73 -6.43 -6.51
N LEU A 173 -8.90 -7.06 -5.34
CA LEU A 173 -10.19 -7.15 -4.63
C LEU A 173 -10.71 -5.77 -4.23
N GLY A 174 -9.83 -4.94 -3.67
CA GLY A 174 -10.17 -3.56 -3.31
C GLY A 174 -10.62 -2.72 -4.50
N GLU A 175 -9.92 -2.84 -5.63
CA GLU A 175 -10.27 -2.14 -6.88
C GLU A 175 -11.62 -2.61 -7.44
N ILE A 176 -11.90 -3.93 -7.40
CA ILE A 176 -13.20 -4.49 -7.79
C ILE A 176 -14.31 -3.92 -6.89
N ASN A 177 -14.10 -3.92 -5.58
CA ASN A 177 -15.08 -3.40 -4.63
C ASN A 177 -15.33 -1.89 -4.81
N ALA A 178 -14.29 -1.10 -5.04
CA ALA A 178 -14.41 0.32 -5.33
C ALA A 178 -15.16 0.60 -6.65
N THR A 179 -14.95 -0.24 -7.67
CA THR A 179 -15.66 -0.15 -8.95
C THR A 179 -17.16 -0.45 -8.81
N ARG A 180 -17.54 -1.34 -7.89
CA ARG A 180 -18.95 -1.63 -7.58
C ARG A 180 -19.60 -0.61 -6.64
N GLY A 181 -18.86 0.37 -6.12
CA GLY A 181 -19.35 1.29 -5.09
C GLY A 181 -19.42 0.68 -3.69
N ASN A 182 -18.82 -0.50 -3.47
CA ASN A 182 -18.67 -1.10 -2.14
C ASN A 182 -17.43 -0.54 -1.44
N ASP A 183 -17.37 0.79 -1.27
CA ASP A 183 -16.18 1.49 -0.82
C ASP A 183 -15.71 1.04 0.59
N GLN A 184 -16.63 0.61 1.46
CA GLN A 184 -16.29 0.08 2.78
C GLN A 184 -15.42 -1.18 2.69
N LYS A 185 -15.83 -2.14 1.86
CA LYS A 185 -15.05 -3.37 1.61
C LYS A 185 -13.75 -3.07 0.88
N ALA A 186 -13.78 -2.09 -0.03
CA ALA A 186 -12.57 -1.65 -0.72
C ALA A 186 -11.52 -1.13 0.27
N VAL A 187 -11.92 -0.30 1.24
CA VAL A 187 -11.03 0.19 2.29
C VAL A 187 -10.46 -0.96 3.12
N GLU A 188 -11.27 -1.93 3.52
CA GLU A 188 -10.81 -3.10 4.29
C GLU A 188 -9.76 -3.91 3.51
N ASP A 189 -10.05 -4.28 2.27
CA ASP A 189 -9.13 -5.05 1.42
C ASP A 189 -7.82 -4.27 1.16
N LEU A 190 -7.91 -2.96 0.89
CA LEU A 190 -6.73 -2.11 0.63
C LEU A 190 -5.89 -1.88 1.88
N GLN A 191 -6.49 -1.75 3.06
CA GLN A 191 -5.76 -1.68 4.34
C GLN A 191 -4.99 -2.98 4.61
N GLN A 192 -5.60 -4.13 4.32
CA GLN A 192 -4.91 -5.42 4.41
C GLN A 192 -3.72 -5.48 3.44
N ALA A 193 -3.90 -5.07 2.18
CA ALA A 193 -2.80 -4.98 1.21
C ALA A 193 -1.64 -4.10 1.73
N LEU A 194 -1.94 -2.92 2.29
CA LEU A 194 -0.93 -2.01 2.83
C LEU A 194 -0.19 -2.59 4.04
N ALA A 195 -0.89 -3.34 4.91
CA ALA A 195 -0.26 -4.03 6.02
C ALA A 195 0.74 -5.09 5.53
N PHE A 196 0.37 -5.89 4.53
CA PHE A 196 1.27 -6.88 3.91
C PHE A 196 2.47 -6.22 3.22
N TYR A 197 2.25 -5.18 2.39
CA TYR A 197 3.36 -4.49 1.74
C TYR A 197 4.31 -3.85 2.75
N SER A 198 3.80 -3.33 3.87
CA SER A 198 4.64 -2.79 4.95
C SER A 198 5.47 -3.88 5.63
N LYS A 199 4.94 -5.09 5.80
CA LYS A 199 5.68 -6.24 6.34
C LYS A 199 6.77 -6.74 5.39
N PHE A 200 6.49 -6.83 4.08
CA PHE A 200 7.42 -7.41 3.11
C PHE A 200 8.49 -6.45 2.62
N HIS A 201 8.12 -5.19 2.39
CA HIS A 201 8.98 -4.22 1.70
C HIS A 201 9.26 -2.96 2.52
N GLY A 202 8.66 -2.86 3.72
CA GLY A 202 8.75 -1.69 4.57
C GLY A 202 7.78 -0.58 4.19
N PRO A 203 7.63 0.44 5.06
CA PRO A 203 6.66 1.52 4.86
C PRO A 203 7.02 2.44 3.68
N GLY A 204 8.27 2.42 3.22
CA GLY A 204 8.72 3.26 2.10
C GLY A 204 8.53 2.65 0.71
N SER A 205 7.94 1.45 0.60
CA SER A 205 7.90 0.74 -0.67
C SER A 205 6.93 1.35 -1.68
N ASP A 206 7.39 1.43 -2.93
CA ASP A 206 6.61 1.89 -4.09
C ASP A 206 5.39 0.99 -4.37
N HIS A 207 5.43 -0.27 -3.92
CA HIS A 207 4.28 -1.18 -3.99
C HIS A 207 3.05 -0.66 -3.23
N ARG A 208 3.24 0.25 -2.26
CA ARG A 208 2.17 0.87 -1.49
C ARG A 208 1.46 1.99 -2.25
N LEU A 209 2.00 2.46 -3.38
CA LEU A 209 1.52 3.65 -4.06
C LEU A 209 0.11 3.45 -4.67
N LYS A 210 -0.08 2.42 -5.49
CA LYS A 210 -1.40 2.06 -6.06
C LYS A 210 -2.48 1.87 -4.98
N PRO A 211 -2.27 1.03 -3.93
CA PRO A 211 -3.29 0.86 -2.91
C PRO A 211 -3.58 2.12 -2.10
N LEU A 212 -2.60 2.99 -1.82
CA LEU A 212 -2.86 4.27 -1.13
C LEU A 212 -3.76 5.20 -1.95
N LEU A 213 -3.54 5.28 -3.27
CA LEU A 213 -4.39 6.08 -4.15
C LEU A 213 -5.83 5.56 -4.19
N LEU A 214 -6.02 4.26 -4.43
CA LEU A 214 -7.35 3.63 -4.41
C LEU A 214 -8.06 3.78 -3.06
N LEU A 215 -7.30 3.66 -1.97
CA LEU A 215 -7.82 3.79 -0.61
C LEU A 215 -8.26 5.23 -0.35
N SER A 216 -7.48 6.21 -0.80
CA SER A 216 -7.86 7.62 -0.68
C SER A 216 -9.15 7.94 -1.44
N GLU A 217 -9.36 7.36 -2.62
CA GLU A 217 -10.57 7.56 -3.42
C GLU A 217 -11.79 6.92 -2.74
N SER A 218 -11.63 5.69 -2.25
CA SER A 218 -12.67 4.96 -1.53
C SER A 218 -13.07 5.69 -0.24
N GLN A 219 -12.09 6.15 0.54
CA GLN A 219 -12.34 6.96 1.75
C GLN A 219 -13.02 8.29 1.44
N PHE A 220 -12.69 8.91 0.31
CA PHE A 220 -13.34 10.15 -0.10
C PHE A 220 -14.83 9.94 -0.39
N LYS A 221 -15.18 8.86 -1.10
CA LYS A 221 -16.57 8.48 -1.39
C LYS A 221 -17.36 8.15 -0.12
N LEU A 222 -16.71 7.56 0.88
CA LEU A 222 -17.30 7.31 2.20
C LEU A 222 -17.49 8.58 3.06
N GLY A 223 -17.01 9.74 2.60
CA GLY A 223 -17.06 11.00 3.35
C GLY A 223 -15.93 11.14 4.39
N GLU A 224 -15.00 10.20 4.48
CA GLU A 224 -13.82 10.25 5.36
C GLU A 224 -12.72 11.14 4.77
N LYS A 225 -13.05 12.39 4.43
CA LYS A 225 -12.18 13.30 3.67
C LYS A 225 -10.80 13.50 4.33
N ALA A 226 -10.75 13.58 5.66
CA ALA A 226 -9.49 13.74 6.39
C ALA A 226 -8.54 12.54 6.22
N LYS A 227 -9.05 11.31 6.32
CA LYS A 227 -8.25 10.09 6.09
C LYS A 227 -7.84 9.96 4.63
N SER A 228 -8.74 10.33 3.71
CA SER A 228 -8.44 10.38 2.28
C SER A 228 -7.24 11.29 2.00
N TYR A 229 -7.23 12.49 2.59
CA TYR A 229 -6.13 13.44 2.47
C TYR A 229 -4.81 12.85 2.98
N GLU A 230 -4.79 12.24 4.17
CA GLU A 230 -3.56 11.65 4.72
C GLU A 230 -3.02 10.52 3.84
N SER A 231 -3.91 9.65 3.35
CA SER A 231 -3.53 8.53 2.47
C SER A 231 -2.97 9.03 1.14
N TYR A 232 -3.57 10.09 0.58
CA TYR A 232 -3.11 10.73 -0.65
C TYR A 232 -1.78 11.46 -0.45
N LYS A 233 -1.60 12.15 0.68
CA LYS A 233 -0.35 12.82 1.05
C LYS A 233 0.80 11.81 1.18
N GLN A 234 0.54 10.65 1.79
CA GLN A 234 1.51 9.55 1.84
C GLN A 234 1.87 9.02 0.45
N ALA A 235 0.88 8.82 -0.43
CA ALA A 235 1.12 8.41 -1.81
C ALA A 235 1.99 9.42 -2.56
N TYR A 236 1.67 10.72 -2.44
CA TYR A 236 2.46 11.80 -3.02
C TYR A 236 3.91 11.79 -2.53
N GLN A 237 4.15 11.71 -1.22
CA GLN A 237 5.50 11.65 -0.65
C GLN A 237 6.30 10.44 -1.16
N LEU A 238 5.66 9.28 -1.30
CA LEU A 238 6.30 8.09 -1.86
C LEU A 238 6.66 8.28 -3.34
N ALA A 239 5.73 8.79 -4.16
CA ALA A 239 5.99 9.03 -5.58
C ALA A 239 7.13 10.03 -5.81
N THR A 240 7.18 11.12 -5.04
CA THR A 240 8.26 12.11 -5.11
C THR A 240 9.62 11.51 -4.75
N ARG A 241 9.66 10.60 -3.76
CA ARG A 241 10.89 9.95 -3.33
C ARG A 241 11.38 8.90 -4.33
N ALA A 242 10.45 8.12 -4.86
CA ALA A 242 10.74 7.02 -5.77
C ALA A 242 11.13 7.49 -7.18
N LYS A 243 10.81 8.74 -7.54
CA LYS A 243 11.05 9.32 -8.88
C LYS A 243 10.50 8.43 -9.99
N LEU A 244 9.31 7.87 -9.78
CA LEU A 244 8.68 6.97 -10.73
C LEU A 244 8.06 7.77 -11.87
N ASP A 245 8.51 7.53 -13.10
CA ASP A 245 7.98 8.21 -14.30
C ASP A 245 6.47 7.95 -14.52
N ALA A 246 5.98 6.79 -14.07
CA ALA A 246 4.57 6.41 -14.15
C ALA A 246 3.65 7.33 -13.32
N TYR A 247 4.19 7.99 -12.29
CA TYR A 247 3.44 8.87 -11.40
C TYR A 247 4.06 10.26 -11.43
N ASN A 248 3.52 11.14 -12.26
CA ASN A 248 4.00 12.51 -12.33
C ASN A 248 3.81 13.20 -10.95
N PRO A 249 4.90 13.54 -10.23
CA PRO A 249 4.81 14.09 -8.88
C PRO A 249 4.14 15.47 -8.89
N VAL A 250 4.22 16.22 -9.98
CA VAL A 250 3.55 17.52 -10.14
C VAL A 250 2.03 17.32 -10.18
N VAL A 251 1.53 16.39 -10.98
CA VAL A 251 0.09 16.09 -11.06
C VAL A 251 -0.45 15.58 -9.71
N LEU A 252 0.29 14.70 -9.05
CA LEU A 252 -0.07 14.23 -7.71
C LEU A 252 -0.09 15.40 -6.71
N ARG A 253 0.88 16.31 -6.75
CA ARG A 253 0.90 17.51 -5.89
C ARG A 253 -0.35 18.38 -6.10
N LEU A 254 -0.69 18.68 -7.36
CA LEU A 254 -1.89 19.47 -7.68
C LEU A 254 -3.16 18.84 -7.11
N ASN A 255 -3.33 17.53 -7.28
CA ASN A 255 -4.47 16.82 -6.72
C ASN A 255 -4.44 16.77 -5.18
N THR A 256 -3.25 16.72 -4.57
CA THR A 256 -3.09 16.78 -3.10
C THR A 256 -3.53 18.14 -2.57
N VAL A 257 -3.18 19.23 -3.26
CA VAL A 257 -3.65 20.59 -2.93
C VAL A 257 -5.16 20.67 -2.94
N LYS A 258 -5.81 20.17 -4.00
CA LYS A 258 -7.29 20.15 -4.10
C LYS A 258 -7.92 19.41 -2.93
N LYS A 259 -7.43 18.22 -2.61
CA LYS A 259 -7.89 17.44 -1.45
C LYS A 259 -7.62 18.16 -0.12
N ALA A 260 -6.50 18.87 0.01
CA ALA A 260 -6.19 19.65 1.22
C ALA A 260 -7.19 20.78 1.44
N ILE A 261 -7.57 21.49 0.36
CA ILE A 261 -8.57 22.56 0.38
C ILE A 261 -9.93 22.01 0.84
N GLU A 262 -10.35 20.86 0.32
CA GLU A 262 -11.61 20.21 0.69
C GLU A 262 -11.69 19.79 2.19
N VAL A 263 -10.54 19.58 2.83
CA VAL A 263 -10.42 19.22 4.26
C VAL A 263 -10.12 20.45 5.13
N ASN A 264 -10.05 21.65 4.54
CA ASN A 264 -9.65 22.89 5.22
C ASN A 264 -8.23 22.85 5.81
N LYS A 265 -7.34 22.03 5.24
CA LYS A 265 -5.90 21.99 5.57
C LYS A 265 -5.16 23.05 4.76
N PHE A 266 -5.57 24.31 4.92
CA PHE A 266 -5.12 25.43 4.09
C PHE A 266 -3.61 25.69 4.22
N ARG A 267 -3.03 25.46 5.40
CA ARG A 267 -1.58 25.60 5.62
C ARG A 267 -0.79 24.64 4.72
N ASP A 268 -1.09 23.35 4.80
CA ASP A 268 -0.43 22.34 3.97
C ASP A 268 -0.67 22.60 2.48
N ALA A 269 -1.87 23.06 2.11
CA ALA A 269 -2.19 23.45 0.73
C ALA A 269 -1.27 24.58 0.23
N CYS A 270 -1.11 25.65 1.01
CA CYS A 270 -0.21 26.76 0.68
C CYS A 270 1.25 26.30 0.50
N GLU A 271 1.78 25.50 1.44
CA GLU A 271 3.15 24.98 1.35
C GLU A 271 3.36 24.16 0.06
N MET A 272 2.38 23.32 -0.31
CA MET A 272 2.44 22.56 -1.56
C MET A 272 2.32 23.45 -2.80
N CYS A 273 1.48 24.49 -2.77
CA CYS A 273 1.36 25.48 -3.83
C CYS A 273 2.67 26.27 -4.05
N GLU A 274 3.33 26.70 -2.98
CA GLU A 274 4.60 27.42 -3.07
C GLU A 274 5.68 26.59 -3.75
N ILE A 275 5.78 25.29 -3.41
CA ILE A 275 6.73 24.40 -4.07
C ILE A 275 6.38 24.20 -5.55
N ALA A 276 5.09 24.04 -5.87
CA ALA A 276 4.62 23.91 -7.26
C ALA A 276 4.92 25.17 -8.10
N MET A 277 4.81 26.35 -7.48
CA MET A 277 5.10 27.64 -8.09
C MET A 277 6.59 27.95 -8.22
N SER A 278 7.47 27.12 -7.65
CA SER A 278 8.91 27.31 -7.74
C SER A 278 9.41 27.22 -9.19
N ASN A 279 10.51 27.92 -9.51
CA ASN A 279 11.10 27.96 -10.85
C ASN A 279 11.49 26.58 -11.42
N SER A 280 11.55 25.55 -10.58
CA SER A 280 11.87 24.18 -11.00
C SER A 280 10.65 23.35 -11.45
N GLU A 281 9.45 23.67 -10.97
CA GLU A 281 8.21 22.96 -11.27
C GLU A 281 7.26 23.76 -12.17
N LYS A 282 7.30 25.09 -12.11
CA LYS A 282 6.53 25.99 -12.99
C LYS A 282 6.63 25.64 -14.49
N PRO A 283 7.82 25.36 -15.09
CA PRO A 283 7.90 25.04 -16.51
C PRO A 283 7.41 23.62 -16.87
N LYS A 284 7.16 22.76 -15.89
CA LYS A 284 6.66 21.39 -16.10
C LYS A 284 5.13 21.33 -16.16
N MET A 285 4.45 22.41 -15.79
CA MET A 285 2.99 22.50 -15.79
C MET A 285 2.49 23.12 -17.09
N SER A 286 1.34 22.65 -17.58
CA SER A 286 0.63 23.37 -18.64
C SER A 286 0.11 24.72 -18.13
N GLN A 287 -0.15 25.67 -19.03
CA GLN A 287 -0.71 26.96 -18.67
C GLN A 287 -2.04 26.80 -17.91
N ASP A 288 -2.90 25.86 -18.32
CA ASP A 288 -4.17 25.58 -17.66
C ASP A 288 -3.98 25.02 -16.24
N GLN A 289 -3.01 24.13 -16.05
CA GLN A 289 -2.67 23.58 -14.74
C GLN A 289 -2.13 24.65 -13.80
N LEU A 290 -1.31 25.57 -14.32
CA LEU A 290 -0.78 26.69 -13.57
C LEU A 290 -1.91 27.65 -13.13
N LEU A 291 -2.83 28.00 -14.03
CA LEU A 291 -3.98 28.86 -13.69
C LEU A 291 -4.90 28.20 -12.65
N ALA A 292 -5.17 26.90 -12.80
CA ALA A 292 -5.95 26.14 -11.81
C ALA A 292 -5.25 26.13 -10.44
N LEU A 293 -3.93 25.90 -10.41
CA LEU A 293 -3.14 25.96 -9.18
C LEU A 293 -3.18 27.34 -8.53
N MET A 294 -3.09 28.43 -9.30
CA MET A 294 -3.15 29.79 -8.77
C MET A 294 -4.52 30.11 -8.16
N SER A 295 -5.60 29.62 -8.77
CA SER A 295 -6.96 29.71 -8.20
C SER A 295 -7.09 28.89 -6.90
N ASP A 296 -6.55 27.66 -6.88
CA ASP A 296 -6.53 26.81 -5.70
C ASP A 296 -5.69 27.45 -4.57
N TYR A 297 -4.55 28.07 -4.92
CA TYR A 297 -3.68 28.77 -3.98
C TYR A 297 -4.35 30.01 -3.37
N ALA A 298 -5.03 30.81 -4.19
CA ALA A 298 -5.81 31.94 -3.72
C ALA A 298 -6.93 31.49 -2.76
N THR A 299 -7.57 30.35 -3.04
CA THR A 299 -8.58 29.75 -2.14
C THR A 299 -7.97 29.34 -0.80
N ALA A 300 -6.79 28.70 -0.82
CA ALA A 300 -6.06 28.33 0.39
C ALA A 300 -5.63 29.57 1.21
N LEU A 301 -5.12 30.61 0.56
CA LEU A 301 -4.71 31.87 1.20
C LEU A 301 -5.90 32.60 1.84
N ARG A 302 -7.05 32.64 1.17
CA ARG A 302 -8.30 33.17 1.75
C ARG A 302 -8.71 32.38 2.99
N GLY A 303 -8.58 31.05 2.96
CA GLY A 303 -8.82 30.18 4.12
C GLY A 303 -7.89 30.47 5.32
N LEU A 304 -6.73 31.08 5.09
CA LEU A 304 -5.79 31.53 6.13
C LEU A 304 -5.93 33.03 6.48
N ASN A 305 -6.97 33.71 6.00
CA ASN A 305 -7.17 35.16 6.13
C ASN A 305 -6.05 36.02 5.49
N ARG A 306 -5.29 35.46 4.55
CA ARG A 306 -4.28 36.18 3.75
C ARG A 306 -4.90 36.68 2.44
N THR A 307 -5.92 37.52 2.55
CA THR A 307 -6.73 37.95 1.41
C THR A 307 -5.97 38.83 0.42
N ARG A 308 -5.07 39.69 0.91
CA ARG A 308 -4.19 40.53 0.08
C ARG A 308 -3.32 39.67 -0.85
N ASP A 309 -2.61 38.71 -0.27
CA ASP A 309 -1.74 37.79 -1.00
C ASP A 309 -2.56 36.98 -2.03
N ALA A 310 -3.80 36.59 -1.68
CA ALA A 310 -4.68 35.88 -2.61
C ALA A 310 -5.06 36.73 -3.83
N GLU A 311 -5.33 38.01 -3.64
CA GLU A 311 -5.64 38.95 -4.73
C GLU A 311 -4.42 39.20 -5.62
N GLU A 312 -3.23 39.29 -5.05
CA GLU A 312 -1.98 39.43 -5.79
C GLU A 312 -1.73 38.23 -6.72
N ILE A 313 -1.94 37.01 -6.22
CA ILE A 313 -1.82 35.77 -7.01
C ILE A 313 -2.86 35.73 -8.13
N LEU A 314 -4.12 36.11 -7.86
CA LEU A 314 -5.15 36.16 -8.91
C LEU A 314 -4.83 37.21 -9.97
N ALA A 315 -4.29 38.36 -9.58
CA ALA A 315 -3.84 39.38 -10.53
C ALA A 315 -2.68 38.88 -11.42
N GLU A 316 -1.75 38.08 -10.88
CA GLU A 316 -0.72 37.42 -11.69
C GLU A 316 -1.33 36.38 -12.64
N ALA A 317 -2.32 35.61 -12.19
CA ALA A 317 -3.01 34.63 -13.03
C ALA A 317 -3.71 35.29 -14.23
N GLU A 318 -4.39 36.43 -14.02
CA GLU A 318 -5.03 37.19 -15.10
C GLU A 318 -4.00 37.77 -16.09
N LYS A 319 -2.82 38.20 -15.63
CA LYS A 319 -1.73 38.62 -16.55
C LYS A 319 -1.27 37.48 -17.45
N ILE A 320 -1.12 36.28 -16.89
CA ILE A 320 -0.72 35.08 -17.66
C ILE A 320 -1.81 34.72 -18.67
N LYS A 321 -3.08 34.79 -18.28
CA LYS A 321 -4.24 34.56 -19.17
C LYS A 321 -4.33 35.59 -20.30
N GLY A 322 -4.07 36.87 -20.01
CA GLY A 322 -4.04 37.95 -21.00
C GLY A 322 -2.83 37.90 -21.95
N SER A 323 -1.79 37.15 -21.60
CA SER A 323 -0.59 36.94 -22.44
C SER A 323 -0.64 35.68 -23.34
N GLY A 324 -1.79 35.01 -23.45
CA GLY A 324 -2.01 33.89 -24.39
C GLY A 324 -1.77 34.30 -25.85
N PRO A 325 -1.44 33.34 -26.75
CA PRO A 325 -0.78 33.63 -28.03
C PRO A 325 -1.62 34.62 -28.83
N ALA A 326 -0.96 35.70 -29.29
CA ALA A 326 -1.52 36.62 -30.25
C ALA A 326 -2.20 35.81 -31.36
N SER A 327 -3.53 35.91 -31.45
CA SER A 327 -4.27 35.49 -32.64
C SER A 327 -3.52 36.04 -33.83
N THR A 328 -3.01 35.16 -34.69
CA THR A 328 -2.53 35.53 -36.01
C THR A 328 -3.54 36.50 -36.62
N PRO A 329 -3.13 37.71 -37.06
CA PRO A 329 -4.04 38.58 -37.77
C PRO A 329 -4.52 37.80 -38.98
N GLN A 330 -5.81 37.47 -38.99
CA GLN A 330 -6.46 36.95 -40.18
C GLN A 330 -6.22 38.01 -41.26
N PRO A 331 -5.52 37.69 -42.37
CA PRO A 331 -5.27 38.68 -43.40
C PRO A 331 -6.63 39.17 -43.92
N PRO A 332 -6.80 40.48 -44.16
CA PRO A 332 -8.07 41.05 -44.56
C PRO A 332 -8.55 40.35 -45.83
N ALA A 333 -9.78 39.82 -45.77
CA ALA A 333 -10.48 39.25 -46.89
C ALA A 333 -10.37 40.20 -48.08
N GLY A 334 -9.75 39.71 -49.16
CA GLY A 334 -9.57 40.46 -50.39
C GLY A 334 -10.91 40.99 -50.88
N SER A 335 -10.96 42.29 -51.12
CA SER A 335 -11.97 42.94 -51.93
C SER A 335 -11.86 42.43 -53.37
N GLU A 336 -12.68 41.45 -53.74
CA GLU A 336 -12.99 41.19 -55.15
C GLU A 336 -13.74 42.41 -55.69
N THR A 337 -12.96 43.31 -56.29
CA THR A 337 -13.48 44.44 -57.05
C THR A 337 -13.68 43.95 -58.48
N THR A 338 -14.95 43.89 -58.87
CA THR A 338 -15.43 43.91 -60.25
C THR A 338 -14.63 44.88 -61.13
N ALA A 339 -14.06 44.39 -62.23
CA ALA A 339 -13.83 45.21 -63.43
C ALA A 339 -13.61 44.31 -64.68
N LYS A 340 -14.61 44.35 -65.56
CA LYS A 340 -14.60 44.29 -67.03
C LYS A 340 -13.67 43.31 -67.76
#